data_AF-A0AAE2BXW9-F1
#
_entry.id   AF-A0AAE2BXW9-F1
#
_cell.length_a   1.000
_cell.length_b   1.000
_cell.length_c   1.000
_cell.angle_alpha   90.00
_cell.angle_beta   90.00
_cell.angle_gamma   90.00
#
_symmetry.space_group_name_H-M   'P 1'
#
loop_
_entity.id
_entity.type
_entity.pdbx_description
1 polymer ?
#
loop_
_entity_poly.entity_id
_entity_poly.type
_entity_poly.pdbx_seq_one_letter_code
_entity_poly.pdbx_strand_id
1 'polypeptide(L)'
;MDYGEYKDNRVAGIMGLGWGNSSFVNQMDKTHGRFSYCLPVIKFFTKIRPKTYLRFGDDIIQGRKASSTTITTIKGIKTYYVGLQDINMKRLHINTNVFALKIDGANGPKGGCIIDSGTPYSRIVKPTY
;
A
#
# COMPACT_ATOMS: atom_id res chain seq x y z
N MET A 1 11.70 -9.85 7.59
CA MET A 1 10.71 -9.38 8.59
C MET A 1 11.23 -9.82 9.93
N ASP A 2 11.58 -8.88 10.80
CA ASP A 2 12.20 -9.17 12.10
C ASP A 2 11.14 -9.03 13.19
N TYR A 3 10.53 -10.16 13.54
CA TYR A 3 9.42 -10.28 14.48
C TYR A 3 9.90 -10.25 15.94
N GLY A 4 10.77 -9.30 16.32
CA GLY A 4 11.47 -9.37 17.61
C GLY A 4 12.26 -10.66 17.79
N GLU A 5 12.76 -10.93 19.00
CA GLU A 5 13.17 -12.30 19.30
C GLU A 5 11.94 -13.19 19.16
N TYR A 6 11.99 -14.18 18.27
CA TYR A 6 10.86 -15.04 17.88
C TYR A 6 10.04 -15.58 19.07
N LYS A 7 10.67 -15.72 20.25
CA LYS A 7 10.06 -16.18 21.49
C LYS A 7 9.07 -15.20 22.14
N ASP A 8 9.18 -13.90 21.87
CA ASP A 8 8.34 -12.84 22.48
C ASP A 8 7.42 -12.15 21.47
N ASN A 9 7.30 -12.65 20.25
CA ASN A 9 6.41 -12.06 19.25
C ASN A 9 4.93 -12.27 19.63
N ARG A 10 4.24 -11.20 20.02
CA ARG A 10 2.82 -11.22 20.42
C ARG A 10 1.84 -10.86 19.30
N VAL A 11 2.27 -10.90 18.03
CA VAL A 11 1.36 -10.67 16.91
C VAL A 11 0.39 -11.84 16.79
N ALA A 12 -0.89 -11.59 17.06
CA ALA A 12 -1.96 -12.59 17.02
C ALA A 12 -2.76 -12.62 15.71
N GLY A 13 -2.42 -11.77 14.73
CA GLY A 13 -3.14 -11.71 13.46
C GLY A 13 -2.76 -10.54 12.56
N ILE A 14 -3.54 -10.37 11.49
CA ILE A 14 -3.35 -9.33 10.46
C ILE A 14 -4.59 -8.43 10.42
N MET A 15 -4.37 -7.12 10.47
CA MET A 15 -5.42 -6.12 10.26
C MET A 15 -5.51 -5.77 8.77
N GLY A 16 -6.58 -6.21 8.11
CA GLY A 16 -6.83 -5.90 6.70
C GLY A 16 -7.34 -4.47 6.50
N LEU A 17 -6.63 -3.68 5.69
CA LEU A 17 -6.97 -2.28 5.38
C LEU A 17 -7.49 -2.07 3.94
N GLY A 18 -7.72 -3.14 3.18
CA GLY A 18 -8.27 -3.05 1.82
C GLY A 18 -9.65 -2.39 1.76
N TRP A 19 -10.15 -2.12 0.56
CA TRP A 19 -11.45 -1.42 0.41
C TRP A 19 -12.66 -2.36 0.43
N GLY A 20 -12.50 -3.62 0.83
CA GLY A 20 -13.61 -4.59 0.94
C GLY A 20 -14.44 -4.41 2.21
N ASN A 21 -15.68 -4.90 2.21
CA ASN A 21 -16.62 -4.73 3.34
C ASN A 21 -16.11 -5.37 4.64
N SER A 22 -15.31 -6.44 4.56
CA SER A 22 -14.69 -7.10 5.72
C SER A 22 -13.38 -6.44 6.18
N SER A 23 -12.98 -5.30 5.61
CA SER A 23 -11.79 -4.59 6.08
C SER A 23 -12.09 -3.87 7.40
N PHE A 24 -11.05 -3.64 8.20
CA PHE A 24 -11.20 -2.90 9.45
C PHE A 24 -11.77 -1.50 9.20
N VAL A 25 -11.33 -0.87 8.11
CA VAL A 25 -11.77 0.47 7.72
C VAL A 25 -13.27 0.46 7.42
N ASN A 26 -13.79 -0.52 6.68
CA ASN A 26 -15.20 -0.52 6.31
C ASN A 26 -16.15 -1.13 7.36
N GLN A 27 -15.62 -1.85 8.35
CA GLN A 27 -16.44 -2.38 9.46
C GLN A 27 -16.77 -1.32 10.52
N MET A 28 -16.09 -0.18 10.50
CA MET A 28 -16.24 0.87 11.51
C MET A 28 -16.67 2.19 10.86
N ASP A 29 -17.91 2.61 11.12
CA ASP A 29 -18.49 3.83 10.51
C ASP A 29 -17.64 5.09 10.74
N LYS A 30 -17.02 5.20 11.94
CA LYS A 30 -16.17 6.33 12.34
C LYS A 30 -14.91 6.52 11.48
N THR A 31 -14.49 5.50 10.75
CA THR A 31 -13.32 5.64 9.87
C THR A 31 -13.69 6.36 8.58
N HIS A 32 -14.98 6.40 8.23
CA HIS A 32 -15.48 6.91 6.96
C HIS A 32 -14.80 6.29 5.74
N GLY A 33 -14.36 5.02 5.83
CA GLY A 33 -13.61 4.38 4.74
C GLY A 33 -12.19 4.93 4.54
N ARG A 34 -11.69 5.78 5.45
CA ARG A 34 -10.42 6.50 5.31
C ARG A 34 -9.44 6.12 6.40
N PHE A 35 -8.17 6.04 6.02
CA PHE A 35 -7.05 5.88 6.94
C PHE A 35 -5.80 6.59 6.41
N SER A 36 -4.86 6.86 7.29
CA SER A 36 -3.52 7.36 6.94
C SER A 36 -2.48 6.72 7.84
N TYR A 37 -1.29 6.47 7.30
CA TYR A 37 -0.16 5.97 8.07
C TYR A 37 1.13 6.69 7.68
N CYS A 38 2.08 6.71 8.59
CA CYS A 38 3.46 7.11 8.33
C CYS A 38 4.38 5.95 8.75
N LEU A 39 4.75 5.06 7.84
CA LEU A 39 5.59 3.92 8.22
C LEU A 39 6.97 4.42 8.63
N PRO A 40 7.49 4.04 9.81
CA PRO A 40 8.77 4.53 10.25
C PRO A 40 9.90 3.75 9.57
N VAL A 41 11.06 4.38 9.43
CA VAL A 41 12.27 3.69 8.98
C VAL A 41 12.73 2.76 10.10
N ILE A 42 12.67 1.44 9.85
CA ILE A 42 13.16 0.43 10.78
C ILE A 42 14.65 0.24 10.53
N LYS A 43 15.48 0.68 11.48
CA LYS A 43 16.93 0.40 11.48
C LYS A 43 17.16 -0.97 12.13
N PHE A 44 17.64 -1.93 11.34
CA PHE A 44 17.87 -3.31 11.80
C PHE A 44 18.87 -3.39 12.96
N PHE A 45 19.85 -2.50 13.01
CA PHE A 45 20.91 -2.51 14.02
C PHE A 45 20.62 -1.66 15.27
N THR A 46 19.42 -1.08 15.38
CA THR A 46 19.04 -0.29 16.57
C THR A 46 17.90 -0.97 17.32
N LYS A 47 18.08 -1.16 18.63
CA LYS A 47 17.03 -1.70 19.50
C LYS A 47 15.81 -0.78 19.65
N ILE A 48 16.01 0.54 19.48
CA ILE A 48 14.92 1.52 19.59
C ILE A 48 14.04 1.43 18.34
N ARG A 49 12.78 1.06 18.54
CA ARG A 49 11.77 1.10 17.49
C ARG A 49 11.01 2.44 17.56
N PRO A 50 11.05 3.27 16.50
CA PRO A 50 10.29 4.51 16.45
C PRO A 50 8.78 4.23 16.54
N LYS A 51 8.06 5.08 17.27
CA LYS A 51 6.59 5.06 17.30
C LYS A 51 6.05 5.84 16.11
N THR A 52 4.93 5.38 15.57
CA THR A 52 4.16 6.09 14.55
C THR A 52 2.66 5.94 14.79
N TYR A 53 1.85 6.59 13.95
CA TYR A 53 0.41 6.53 14.01
C TYR A 53 -0.17 5.92 12.72
N LEU A 54 -1.18 5.07 12.93
CA LEU A 54 -2.22 4.75 11.96
C LEU A 54 -3.47 5.50 12.42
N ARG A 55 -3.99 6.41 11.60
CA ARG A 55 -5.14 7.27 11.92
C ARG A 55 -6.30 6.94 11.00
N PHE A 56 -7.52 7.09 11.48
CA PHE A 56 -8.74 6.76 10.75
C PHE A 56 -9.71 7.94 10.74
N GLY A 57 -10.53 8.04 9.69
CA GLY A 57 -11.62 9.03 9.62
C GLY A 57 -11.17 10.45 9.90
N ASP A 58 -11.80 11.08 10.88
CA ASP A 58 -11.61 12.51 11.18
C ASP A 58 -10.31 12.79 11.95
N ASP A 59 -9.65 11.78 12.51
CA ASP A 59 -8.31 11.93 13.11
C ASP A 59 -7.21 12.12 12.05
N ILE A 60 -7.53 11.95 10.77
CA ILE A 60 -6.55 12.09 9.69
C ILE A 60 -6.14 13.56 9.55
N ILE A 61 -4.87 13.82 9.84
CA ILE A 61 -4.26 15.14 9.64
C ILE A 61 -3.93 15.29 8.15
N GLN A 62 -4.68 16.15 7.45
CA GLN A 62 -4.36 16.51 6.07
C GLN A 62 -3.10 17.38 6.04
N GLY A 63 -2.06 16.88 5.37
CA GLY A 63 -0.84 17.65 5.15
C GLY A 63 -1.11 18.81 4.18
N ARG A 64 -0.72 20.03 4.54
CA ARG A 64 -0.88 21.25 3.72
C ARG A 64 -0.29 21.18 2.30
N LYS A 65 0.54 20.17 2.01
CA LYS A 65 1.24 19.97 0.73
C LYS A 65 1.08 18.55 0.16
N ALA A 66 0.01 17.84 0.53
CA ALA A 66 -0.21 16.49 0.02
C ALA A 66 -0.64 16.53 -1.45
N SER A 67 0.05 15.76 -2.31
CA SER A 67 -0.43 15.45 -3.65
C SER A 67 -1.44 14.29 -3.57
N SER A 68 -2.45 14.31 -4.42
CA SER A 68 -3.44 13.23 -4.53
C SER A 68 -3.37 12.57 -5.90
N THR A 69 -3.77 11.31 -5.94
CA THR A 69 -3.99 10.55 -7.18
C THR A 69 -5.25 9.71 -7.00
N THR A 70 -5.90 9.39 -8.12
CA THR A 70 -7.12 8.60 -8.09
C THR A 70 -6.80 7.14 -7.77
N ILE A 71 -7.51 6.58 -6.79
CA ILE A 71 -7.49 5.15 -6.52
C ILE A 71 -8.41 4.46 -7.53
N THR A 72 -7.87 3.48 -8.25
CA THR A 72 -8.66 2.62 -9.14
C THR A 72 -9.17 1.41 -8.37
N THR A 73 -10.46 1.16 -8.42
CA THR A 73 -11.09 -0.03 -7.82
C THR A 73 -11.48 -1.01 -8.92
N ILE A 74 -11.29 -2.30 -8.65
CA ILE A 74 -11.61 -3.38 -9.59
C ILE A 74 -12.59 -4.33 -8.88
N LYS A 75 -13.74 -4.58 -9.50
CA LYS A 75 -14.77 -5.45 -8.91
C LYS A 75 -14.16 -6.80 -8.51
N GLY A 76 -14.38 -7.18 -7.25
CA GLY A 76 -13.85 -8.43 -6.68
C GLY A 76 -12.45 -8.36 -6.09
N ILE A 77 -11.68 -7.28 -6.28
CA ILE A 77 -10.27 -7.19 -5.84
C ILE A 77 -10.09 -6.06 -4.85
N LYS A 78 -9.66 -6.37 -3.63
CA LYS A 78 -9.66 -5.41 -2.51
C LYS A 78 -8.36 -4.61 -2.33
N THR A 79 -7.49 -4.66 -3.34
CA THR A 79 -6.22 -3.93 -3.39
C THR A 79 -6.42 -2.50 -3.90
N TYR A 80 -5.62 -1.57 -3.39
CA TYR A 80 -5.60 -0.19 -3.87
C TYR A 80 -4.68 -0.07 -5.08
N TYR A 81 -5.27 0.15 -6.27
CA TYR A 81 -4.51 0.45 -7.48
C TYR A 81 -4.36 1.95 -7.66
N VAL A 82 -3.21 2.37 -8.19
CA VAL A 82 -2.93 3.75 -8.57
C VAL A 82 -2.40 3.79 -10.00
N GLY A 83 -2.65 4.91 -10.70
CA GLY A 83 -2.11 5.13 -12.04
C GLY A 83 -0.65 5.55 -11.96
N LEU A 84 0.27 4.64 -12.29
CA LEU A 84 1.69 4.96 -12.46
C LEU A 84 1.96 5.27 -13.93
N GLN A 85 2.40 6.50 -14.22
CA GLN A 85 2.67 6.94 -15.59
C GLN A 85 4.12 6.62 -16.00
N ASP A 86 5.09 6.92 -15.14
CA ASP A 86 6.52 6.74 -15.44
C ASP A 86 7.34 6.61 -14.14
N ILE A 87 8.55 6.05 -14.25
CA ILE A 87 9.56 6.02 -13.20
C ILE A 87 10.81 6.73 -13.74
N ASN A 88 11.04 7.95 -13.27
CA ASN A 88 12.22 8.69 -13.70
C ASN A 88 13.39 8.48 -12.73
N MET A 89 14.40 7.73 -13.17
CA MET A 89 15.76 7.77 -12.64
C MET A 89 16.69 7.89 -13.84
N LYS A 90 17.64 8.84 -13.81
CA LYS A 90 18.67 9.12 -14.83
C LYS A 90 18.70 8.11 -16.01
N ARG A 91 17.80 8.30 -17.00
CA ARG A 91 17.75 7.60 -18.31
C ARG A 91 17.11 6.19 -18.36
N LEU A 92 16.07 5.90 -17.60
CA LEU A 92 15.19 4.76 -17.87
C LEU A 92 14.06 5.17 -18.82
N HIS A 93 14.18 4.86 -20.12
CA HIS A 93 13.09 5.04 -21.10
C HIS A 93 12.11 3.87 -21.04
N ILE A 94 11.38 3.77 -19.94
CA ILE A 94 10.39 2.71 -19.75
C ILE A 94 9.12 3.08 -20.51
N ASN A 95 8.64 2.17 -21.36
CA ASN A 95 7.36 2.38 -22.03
C ASN A 95 6.24 2.41 -20.98
N THR A 96 5.44 3.48 -20.98
CA THR A 96 4.34 3.70 -20.03
C THR A 96 3.32 2.54 -20.01
N ASN A 97 3.17 1.83 -21.14
CA ASN A 97 2.28 0.66 -21.24
C ASN A 97 2.71 -0.52 -20.35
N VAL A 98 3.95 -0.54 -19.86
CA VAL A 98 4.43 -1.56 -18.93
C VAL A 98 3.71 -1.47 -17.59
N PHE A 99 3.30 -0.27 -17.18
CA PHE A 99 2.57 -0.03 -15.94
C PHE A 99 1.06 0.01 -16.12
N ALA A 100 0.57 -0.11 -17.35
CA ALA A 100 -0.86 -0.03 -17.63
C ALA A 100 -1.62 -1.17 -16.94
N LEU A 101 -2.71 -0.79 -16.26
CA LEU A 101 -3.68 -1.76 -15.74
C LEU A 101 -4.54 -2.25 -16.91
N LYS A 102 -4.51 -3.55 -17.17
CA LYS A 102 -5.29 -4.21 -18.22
C LYS A 102 -6.32 -5.12 -17.56
N ILE A 103 -7.60 -4.89 -17.83
CA ILE A 103 -8.68 -5.74 -17.32
C ILE A 103 -9.02 -6.73 -18.43
N ASP A 104 -8.52 -7.96 -18.29
CA ASP A 104 -8.79 -9.06 -19.21
C ASP A 104 -9.92 -9.92 -18.62
N GLY A 105 -11.09 -9.87 -19.26
CA GLY A 105 -12.36 -10.40 -18.71
C GLY A 105 -12.33 -11.87 -18.30
N ALA A 106 -11.42 -12.68 -18.83
CA ALA A 106 -11.26 -14.10 -18.48
C ALA A 106 -10.15 -14.36 -17.44
N ASN A 107 -9.13 -13.50 -17.34
CA ASN A 107 -7.90 -13.77 -16.59
C ASN A 107 -7.68 -12.84 -15.39
N GLY A 108 -8.63 -11.94 -15.10
CA GLY A 108 -8.47 -10.91 -14.08
C GLY A 108 -7.53 -9.78 -14.53
N PRO A 109 -7.27 -8.80 -13.65
CA PRO A 109 -6.40 -7.68 -14.01
C PRO A 109 -4.94 -8.10 -14.12
N LYS A 110 -4.27 -7.55 -15.12
CA LYS A 110 -2.83 -7.69 -15.36
C LYS A 110 -2.18 -6.30 -15.34
N GLY A 111 -0.98 -6.21 -14.78
CA GLY A 111 -0.25 -4.94 -14.68
C GLY A 111 -0.84 -4.00 -13.61
N GLY A 112 -0.65 -2.69 -13.81
CA GLY A 112 -1.00 -1.66 -12.84
C GLY A 112 0.07 -1.44 -11.78
N CYS A 113 -0.20 -0.51 -10.87
CA CYS A 113 0.61 -0.24 -9.69
C CYS A 113 -0.28 -0.36 -8.45
N ILE A 114 0.21 -1.06 -7.43
CA ILE A 114 -0.51 -1.26 -6.16
C ILE A 114 0.33 -0.74 -5.00
N ILE A 115 -0.36 -0.38 -3.91
CA ILE A 115 0.27 -0.11 -2.62
C ILE A 115 0.10 -1.35 -1.76
N ASP A 116 1.21 -1.96 -1.35
CA ASP A 116 1.24 -3.17 -0.53
C ASP A 116 2.14 -2.99 0.70
N SER A 117 1.53 -2.88 1.87
CA SER A 117 2.26 -2.80 3.15
C SER A 117 2.79 -4.15 3.64
N GLY A 118 2.39 -5.25 3.00
CA GLY A 118 2.87 -6.60 3.29
C GLY A 118 4.20 -6.93 2.62
N THR A 119 4.59 -6.21 1.57
CA THR A 119 5.88 -6.41 0.90
C THR A 119 6.92 -5.39 1.38
N PRO A 120 8.09 -5.83 1.93
CA PRO A 120 9.08 -4.92 2.49
C PRO A 120 9.86 -4.10 1.45
N TYR A 121 9.79 -4.48 0.18
CA TYR A 121 10.49 -3.83 -0.93
C TYR A 121 9.54 -3.63 -2.11
N SER A 122 9.65 -2.49 -2.79
CA SER A 122 8.95 -2.27 -4.06
C SER A 122 9.37 -3.33 -5.08
N ARG A 123 8.38 -3.94 -5.74
CA ARG A 123 8.60 -4.89 -6.84
C ARG A 123 8.21 -4.23 -8.14
N ILE A 124 9.07 -4.39 -9.13
CA ILE A 124 8.82 -4.01 -10.53
C ILE A 124 8.67 -5.32 -11.31
N VAL A 125 7.92 -5.34 -12.41
CA VAL A 125 7.77 -6.54 -13.25
C VAL A 125 8.92 -6.64 -14.26
N LYS A 126 9.20 -7.82 -14.79
CA LYS A 126 10.09 -7.92 -15.97
C LYS A 126 9.34 -7.40 -17.21
N PRO A 127 10.02 -6.79 -18.20
CA PRO A 127 11.47 -6.60 -18.30
C PRO A 127 11.97 -5.27 -17.71
N THR A 128 11.21 -4.62 -16.81
CA THR A 128 11.52 -3.26 -16.35
C THR A 128 12.63 -3.18 -15.30
N TYR A 129 13.16 -4.32 -14.83
CA TYR A 129 14.35 -4.46 -13.98
C TYR A 129 15.13 -5.73 -14.35
#